data_AF-A0A257R1B6-F1
#
_entry.id   AF-A0A257R1B6-F1
#
_cell.length_a   1.000
_cell.length_b   1.000
_cell.length_c   1.000
_cell.angle_alpha   90.00
_cell.angle_beta   90.00
_cell.angle_gamma   90.00
#
_symmetry.space_group_name_H-M   'P 1'
#
loop_
_entity.id
_entity.type
_entity.pdbx_description
1 polymer ?
#
loop_
_entity_poly.entity_id
_entity_poly.type
_entity_poly.pdbx_seq_one_letter_code
_entity_poly.pdbx_strand_id
1 'polypeptide(L)'
;MAKAVNVKQVPLKATPTSSVSEFETDKLRSKPAKLLISSRNYSSWSLRGFLLARLSGINFVTESAALDDPRARAELLMRASSILLPCLVHDGFSVWDTLAIAEYLNELMPEAQMMPRDLAARARCRSISGEIHSGFSALRSSLPMNLRLHRKGFTVWSSAQADIDRVLSIWRECLNTWHGPYLFGEKPTVADAMYAPVVTRLLSYDVSVDETGHRYCETIMAWPDMQEWIEAALQEPEEITELDLDF
;
A
#
# COMPACT_ATOMS: atom_id res chain seq x y z
N MET A 1 14.89 25.87 14.94
CA MET A 1 14.62 24.84 15.96
C MET A 1 13.21 24.30 15.72
N ALA A 2 13.10 23.19 15.00
CA ALA A 2 11.81 22.57 14.70
C ALA A 2 11.31 21.82 15.95
N LYS A 3 10.08 22.11 16.38
CA LYS A 3 9.41 21.37 17.46
C LYS A 3 8.99 20.01 16.90
N ALA A 4 9.70 18.95 17.30
CA ALA A 4 9.25 17.58 17.10
C ALA A 4 7.85 17.43 17.70
N VAL A 5 6.84 17.16 16.87
CA VAL A 5 5.56 16.64 17.34
C VAL A 5 5.83 15.21 17.77
N ASN A 6 6.11 15.07 19.07
CA ASN A 6 6.23 13.79 19.74
C ASN A 6 4.90 13.07 19.57
N VAL A 7 4.85 12.03 18.73
CA VAL A 7 3.76 11.04 18.79
C VAL A 7 3.95 10.36 20.13
N LYS A 8 3.38 10.96 21.17
CA LYS A 8 3.23 10.28 22.45
C LYS A 8 2.45 9.04 22.12
N GLN A 9 3.12 7.88 22.11
CA GLN A 9 2.45 6.61 22.23
C GLN A 9 1.55 6.76 23.45
N VAL A 10 0.25 6.87 23.22
CA VAL A 10 -0.71 6.82 24.31
C VAL A 10 -0.48 5.42 24.90
N PRO A 11 -0.09 5.30 26.19
CA PRO A 11 0.14 3.99 26.76
C PRO A 11 -1.11 3.14 26.52
N LEU A 12 -0.92 1.94 25.97
CA LEU A 12 -1.98 0.96 25.79
C LEU A 12 -2.62 0.77 27.16
N LYS A 13 -3.77 1.42 27.41
CA LYS A 13 -4.58 1.09 28.56
C LYS A 13 -5.10 -0.31 28.27
N ALA A 14 -4.62 -1.28 29.02
CA ALA A 14 -5.24 -2.59 29.05
C ALA A 14 -6.68 -2.40 29.53
N THR A 15 -7.62 -2.34 28.60
CA THR A 15 -9.04 -2.44 28.92
C THR A 15 -9.25 -3.87 29.43
N PRO A 16 -9.98 -4.08 30.54
CA PRO A 16 -10.33 -5.42 30.97
C PRO A 16 -11.03 -6.16 29.84
N THR A 17 -10.83 -7.47 29.77
CA THR A 17 -11.45 -8.43 28.86
C THR A 17 -12.98 -8.45 28.98
N SER A 18 -13.63 -7.35 28.57
CA SER A 18 -15.04 -7.33 28.19
C SER A 18 -15.07 -7.23 26.68
N SER A 19 -15.80 -8.15 26.03
CA SER A 19 -16.21 -7.99 24.64
C SER A 19 -16.71 -6.57 24.44
N VAL A 20 -16.00 -5.77 23.63
CA VAL A 20 -16.43 -4.43 23.26
C VAL A 20 -17.85 -4.55 22.70
N SER A 21 -18.79 -3.80 23.25
CA SER A 21 -20.18 -3.91 22.81
C SER A 21 -20.30 -3.47 21.35
N GLU A 22 -21.25 -4.04 20.61
CA GLU A 22 -21.47 -3.68 19.18
C GLU A 22 -21.71 -2.17 19.00
N PHE A 23 -22.37 -1.55 19.98
CA PHE A 23 -22.56 -0.09 20.06
C PHE A 23 -21.25 0.70 20.18
N GLU A 24 -20.28 0.21 20.96
CA GLU A 24 -18.96 0.85 21.08
C GLU A 24 -18.13 0.67 19.82
N THR A 25 -18.23 -0.50 19.15
CA THR A 25 -17.58 -0.69 17.84
C THR A 25 -18.16 0.21 16.77
N ASP A 26 -19.48 0.42 16.72
CA ASP A 26 -20.10 1.31 15.74
C ASP A 26 -19.71 2.77 15.98
N LYS A 27 -19.65 3.19 17.25
CA LYS A 27 -19.13 4.51 17.60
C LYS A 27 -17.67 4.67 17.18
N LEU A 28 -16.85 3.62 17.29
CA LEU A 28 -15.47 3.64 16.83
C LEU A 28 -15.39 3.73 15.29
N ARG A 29 -16.17 2.93 14.55
CA ARG A 29 -16.25 2.95 13.07
C ARG A 29 -16.64 4.31 12.50
N SER A 30 -17.49 5.07 13.19
CA SER A 30 -17.93 6.39 12.75
C SER A 30 -16.88 7.50 12.87
N LYS A 31 -15.78 7.27 13.60
CA LYS A 31 -14.77 8.31 13.84
C LYS A 31 -13.93 8.50 12.57
N PRO A 32 -13.59 9.76 12.22
CA PRO A 32 -12.70 10.01 11.10
C PRO A 32 -11.29 9.52 11.43
N ALA A 33 -10.65 8.89 10.45
CA ALA A 33 -9.24 8.53 10.50
C ALA A 33 -8.39 9.54 9.71
N LYS A 34 -7.09 9.51 9.95
CA LYS A 34 -6.09 10.24 9.17
C LYS A 34 -5.02 9.27 8.71
N LEU A 35 -4.75 9.25 7.42
CA LEU A 35 -3.63 8.51 6.86
C LEU A 35 -2.47 9.47 6.62
N LEU A 36 -1.41 9.30 7.40
CA LEU A 36 -0.15 10.01 7.20
C LEU A 36 0.66 9.30 6.10
N ILE A 37 1.14 10.06 5.12
CA ILE A 37 1.90 9.56 3.97
C ILE A 37 3.18 10.38 3.75
N SER A 38 4.15 9.87 3.00
CA SER A 38 5.35 10.63 2.63
C SER A 38 5.21 11.34 1.27
N SER A 39 4.84 10.62 0.22
CA SER A 39 4.59 11.18 -1.11
C SER A 39 3.62 10.31 -1.90
N ARG A 40 2.71 10.93 -2.66
CA ARG A 40 1.86 10.19 -3.60
C ARG A 40 2.62 9.72 -4.83
N ASN A 41 3.58 10.51 -5.31
CA ASN A 41 4.35 10.18 -6.51
C ASN A 41 5.40 9.08 -6.26
N TYR A 42 6.09 9.11 -5.11
CA TYR A 42 7.28 8.29 -4.88
C TYR A 42 7.10 7.13 -3.90
N SER A 43 6.11 7.21 -2.99
CA SER A 43 5.96 6.18 -1.95
C SER A 43 4.97 5.07 -2.33
N SER A 44 5.54 3.90 -2.63
CA SER A 44 4.73 2.68 -2.80
C SER A 44 4.03 2.25 -1.52
N TRP A 45 4.55 2.58 -0.33
CA TRP A 45 3.90 2.23 0.93
C TRP A 45 2.67 3.10 1.18
N SER A 46 2.79 4.39 0.90
CA SER A 46 1.70 5.36 1.03
C SER A 46 0.52 4.99 0.12
N LEU A 47 0.79 4.60 -1.13
CA LEU A 47 -0.22 4.10 -2.05
C LEU A 47 -0.96 2.88 -1.47
N ARG A 48 -0.22 1.90 -0.91
CA ARG A 48 -0.83 0.74 -0.25
C ARG A 48 -1.75 1.15 0.89
N GLY A 49 -1.26 2.00 1.79
CA GLY A 49 -2.06 2.48 2.93
C GLY A 49 -3.35 3.18 2.49
N PHE A 50 -3.28 3.98 1.42
CA PHE A 50 -4.44 4.68 0.86
C PHE A 50 -5.46 3.70 0.29
N LEU A 51 -5.04 2.76 -0.56
CA LEU A 51 -5.94 1.75 -1.12
C LEU A 51 -6.56 0.87 -0.03
N LEU A 52 -5.81 0.53 1.01
CA LEU A 52 -6.34 -0.22 2.16
C LEU A 52 -7.40 0.57 2.93
N ALA A 53 -7.18 1.87 3.17
CA ALA A 53 -8.17 2.74 3.80
C ALA A 53 -9.44 2.86 2.93
N ARG A 54 -9.29 3.03 1.61
CA ARG A 54 -10.40 3.04 0.65
C ARG A 54 -11.19 1.74 0.66
N LEU A 55 -10.50 0.59 0.56
CA LEU A 55 -11.12 -0.74 0.62
C LEU A 55 -11.96 -0.96 1.88
N SER A 56 -11.52 -0.43 3.02
CA SER A 56 -12.24 -0.59 4.30
C SER A 56 -13.53 0.21 4.38
N GLY A 57 -13.69 1.24 3.56
CA GLY A 57 -14.81 2.19 3.65
C GLY A 57 -14.77 3.12 4.87
N ILE A 58 -13.67 3.13 5.64
CA ILE A 58 -13.51 4.08 6.75
C ILE A 58 -13.53 5.52 6.22
N ASN A 59 -14.13 6.44 6.97
CA ASN A 59 -14.02 7.85 6.66
C ASN A 59 -12.61 8.33 7.03
N PHE A 60 -11.82 8.81 6.06
CA PHE A 60 -10.47 9.28 6.34
C PHE A 60 -10.04 10.46 5.47
N VAL A 61 -9.03 11.17 5.93
CA VAL A 61 -8.28 12.16 5.16
C VAL A 61 -6.83 11.75 5.01
N THR A 62 -6.21 12.11 3.89
CA THR A 62 -4.78 11.86 3.65
C THR A 62 -3.97 13.12 3.91
N GLU A 63 -2.92 13.03 4.72
CA GLU A 63 -2.04 14.15 5.07
C GLU A 63 -0.58 13.77 4.79
N SER A 64 0.13 14.62 4.04
CA SER A 64 1.56 14.43 3.83
C SER A 64 2.32 14.81 5.10
N ALA A 65 3.19 13.92 5.57
CA ALA A 65 4.16 14.23 6.60
C ALA A 65 5.09 15.36 6.09
N ALA A 66 5.52 16.25 6.99
CA ALA A 66 6.38 17.36 6.63
C ALA A 66 7.69 16.86 5.98
N LEU A 67 8.24 17.60 5.02
CA LEU A 67 9.47 17.21 4.31
C LEU A 67 10.69 17.09 5.23
N ASP A 68 10.70 17.84 6.34
CA ASP A 68 11.74 17.76 7.38
C ASP A 68 11.48 16.63 8.40
N ASP A 69 10.38 15.88 8.26
CA ASP A 69 10.08 14.71 9.07
C ASP A 69 11.10 13.61 8.79
N PRO A 70 11.91 13.19 9.79
CA PRO A 70 12.90 12.14 9.61
C PRO A 70 12.31 10.82 9.09
N ARG A 71 11.02 10.56 9.32
CA ARG A 71 10.31 9.36 8.85
C ARG A 71 10.02 9.41 7.36
N ALA A 72 9.53 10.55 6.87
CA ALA A 72 9.31 10.76 5.44
C ALA A 72 10.63 10.69 4.68
N ARG A 73 11.69 11.33 5.22
CA ARG A 73 13.04 11.23 4.66
C ARG A 73 13.59 9.80 4.68
N ALA A 74 13.43 9.06 5.79
CA ALA A 74 13.88 7.67 5.87
C ALA A 74 13.18 6.78 4.83
N GLU A 75 11.89 7.01 4.58
CA GLU A 75 11.15 6.27 3.56
C GLU A 75 11.62 6.59 2.15
N LEU A 76 11.74 7.87 1.81
CA LEU A 76 12.21 8.30 0.50
C LEU A 76 13.63 7.80 0.21
N LEU A 77 14.48 7.69 1.25
CA LEU A 77 15.81 7.09 1.18
C LEU A 77 15.82 5.55 1.28
N MET A 78 14.66 4.88 1.23
CA MET A 78 14.50 3.43 1.31
C MET A 78 15.09 2.78 2.59
N ARG A 79 15.15 3.52 3.70
CA ARG A 79 15.71 3.05 4.98
C ARG A 79 14.66 2.30 5.82
N ALA A 80 14.41 1.05 5.45
CA ALA A 80 13.31 0.21 5.94
C ALA A 80 13.10 0.17 7.48
N SER A 81 14.16 0.23 8.30
CA SER A 81 14.06 0.11 9.76
C SER A 81 13.48 1.35 10.48
N SER A 82 13.31 2.48 9.78
CA SER A 82 12.84 3.76 10.36
C SER A 82 11.56 4.29 9.70
N ILE A 83 10.95 3.50 8.81
CA ILE A 83 9.75 3.88 8.08
C ILE A 83 8.53 3.60 8.94
N LEU A 84 7.93 4.65 9.47
CA LEU A 84 6.63 4.59 10.17
C LEU A 84 5.51 5.16 9.29
N LEU A 85 5.72 5.24 7.97
CA LEU A 85 4.75 5.71 6.99
C LEU A 85 4.45 4.59 5.98
N PRO A 86 3.19 4.38 5.57
CA PRO A 86 2.02 5.09 6.03
C PRO A 86 1.70 4.80 7.50
N CYS A 87 1.04 5.75 8.16
CA CYS A 87 0.51 5.58 9.51
C CYS A 87 -0.96 6.00 9.54
N LEU A 88 -1.82 5.06 9.91
CA LEU A 88 -3.23 5.33 10.15
C LEU A 88 -3.41 5.80 11.60
N VAL A 89 -3.88 7.03 11.77
CA VAL A 89 -4.28 7.58 13.06
C VAL A 89 -5.80 7.52 13.15
N HIS A 90 -6.31 6.73 14.09
CA HIS A 90 -7.74 6.54 14.30
C HIS A 90 -8.05 6.55 15.80
N ASP A 91 -8.95 7.43 16.23
CA ASP A 91 -9.33 7.61 17.65
C ASP A 91 -8.17 7.80 18.64
N GLY A 92 -7.14 8.56 18.24
CA GLY A 92 -5.95 8.78 19.08
C GLY A 92 -5.00 7.58 19.17
N PHE A 93 -5.29 6.49 18.47
CA PHE A 93 -4.41 5.35 18.27
C PHE A 93 -3.71 5.43 16.91
N SER A 94 -2.46 4.95 16.83
CA SER A 94 -1.65 4.99 15.62
C SER A 94 -1.25 3.57 15.22
N VAL A 95 -1.53 3.20 13.96
CA VAL A 95 -1.18 1.93 13.35
C VAL A 95 -0.26 2.21 12.18
N TRP A 96 1.00 1.77 12.28
CA TRP A 96 1.98 1.79 11.20
C TRP A 96 2.22 0.35 10.72
N ASP A 97 2.87 0.19 9.56
CA ASP A 97 2.96 -1.05 8.78
C ASP A 97 1.68 -1.36 7.99
N THR A 98 1.81 -1.57 6.68
CA THR A 98 0.66 -1.77 5.78
C THR A 98 -0.12 -3.05 6.06
N LEU A 99 0.53 -4.13 6.52
CA LEU A 99 -0.18 -5.35 6.90
C LEU A 99 -0.93 -5.16 8.22
N ALA A 100 -0.33 -4.45 9.19
CA ALA A 100 -1.00 -4.12 10.44
C ALA A 100 -2.21 -3.19 10.21
N ILE A 101 -2.06 -2.19 9.32
CA ILE A 101 -3.17 -1.34 8.88
C ILE A 101 -4.28 -2.18 8.23
N ALA A 102 -3.92 -3.13 7.35
CA ALA A 102 -4.89 -3.99 6.69
C ALA A 102 -5.69 -4.85 7.68
N GLU A 103 -5.02 -5.49 8.65
CA GLU A 103 -5.72 -6.31 9.65
C GLU A 103 -6.57 -5.45 10.59
N TYR A 104 -6.05 -4.30 11.06
CA TYR A 104 -6.81 -3.36 11.88
C TYR A 104 -8.11 -2.92 11.19
N LEU A 105 -8.02 -2.53 9.92
CA LEU A 105 -9.17 -2.11 9.14
C LEU A 105 -10.13 -3.27 8.85
N ASN A 106 -9.63 -4.47 8.58
CA ASN A 106 -10.46 -5.64 8.33
C ASN A 106 -11.19 -6.13 9.60
N GLU A 107 -10.57 -6.02 10.78
CA GLU A 107 -11.23 -6.29 12.06
C GLU A 107 -12.28 -5.22 12.39
N LEU A 108 -11.95 -3.94 12.12
CA LEU A 108 -12.86 -2.82 12.37
C LEU A 108 -14.05 -2.81 11.40
N MET A 109 -13.83 -3.11 10.12
CA MET A 109 -14.79 -3.01 9.02
C MET A 109 -15.00 -4.38 8.33
N PRO A 110 -15.51 -5.42 9.03
CA PRO A 110 -15.60 -6.77 8.47
C PRO A 110 -16.53 -6.86 7.25
N GLU A 111 -17.55 -6.00 7.19
CA GLU A 111 -18.50 -5.95 6.06
C GLU A 111 -17.86 -5.47 4.76
N ALA A 112 -16.73 -4.75 4.83
CA ALA A 112 -15.96 -4.32 3.67
C ALA A 112 -15.35 -5.51 2.90
N GLN A 113 -15.19 -6.67 3.56
CA GLN A 113 -14.68 -7.90 2.94
C GLN A 113 -13.35 -7.69 2.20
N MET A 114 -12.43 -6.96 2.83
CA MET A 114 -11.09 -6.66 2.28
C MET A 114 -10.27 -7.94 2.02
N MET A 115 -10.64 -9.04 2.65
CA MET A 115 -10.06 -10.37 2.47
C MET A 115 -11.11 -11.34 1.93
N PRO A 116 -10.72 -12.36 1.15
CA PRO A 116 -11.65 -13.41 0.71
C PRO A 116 -12.37 -14.09 1.88
N ARG A 117 -13.61 -14.57 1.66
CA ARG A 117 -14.39 -15.30 2.67
C ARG A 117 -13.93 -16.75 2.85
N ASP A 118 -13.50 -17.40 1.79
CA ASP A 118 -12.95 -18.76 1.85
C ASP A 118 -11.63 -18.78 2.66
N LEU A 119 -11.45 -19.84 3.45
CA LEU A 119 -10.30 -19.97 4.34
C LEU A 119 -8.98 -20.08 3.56
N ALA A 120 -8.94 -20.89 2.51
CA ALA A 120 -7.72 -21.14 1.74
C ALA A 120 -7.37 -19.91 0.88
N ALA A 121 -8.35 -19.28 0.25
CA ALA A 121 -8.19 -18.03 -0.48
C ALA A 121 -7.68 -16.91 0.44
N ARG A 122 -8.26 -16.77 1.63
CA ARG A 122 -7.82 -15.76 2.61
C ARG A 122 -6.40 -16.02 3.11
N ALA A 123 -6.05 -17.28 3.36
CA ALA A 123 -4.68 -17.66 3.72
C ALA A 123 -3.70 -17.30 2.59
N ARG A 124 -4.04 -17.61 1.33
CA ARG A 124 -3.21 -17.26 0.18
C ARG A 124 -3.07 -15.74 0.01
N CYS A 125 -4.17 -14.99 0.17
CA CYS A 125 -4.17 -13.53 0.13
C CYS A 125 -3.14 -12.97 1.12
N ARG A 126 -3.16 -13.43 2.37
CA ARG A 126 -2.17 -13.04 3.38
C ARG A 126 -0.75 -13.44 3.01
N SER A 127 -0.55 -14.66 2.51
CA SER A 127 0.79 -15.15 2.13
C SER A 127 1.44 -14.27 1.07
N ILE A 128 0.72 -13.93 -0.01
CA ILE A 128 1.30 -13.14 -1.11
C ILE A 128 1.43 -11.66 -0.72
N SER A 129 0.50 -11.13 0.08
CA SER A 129 0.64 -9.80 0.68
C SER A 129 1.87 -9.71 1.57
N GLY A 130 2.15 -10.74 2.37
CA GLY A 130 3.37 -10.86 3.17
C GLY A 130 4.63 -10.97 2.31
N GLU A 131 4.60 -11.77 1.25
CA GLU A 131 5.73 -11.95 0.33
C GLU A 131 6.14 -10.61 -0.32
N ILE A 132 5.18 -9.81 -0.82
CA ILE A 132 5.47 -8.49 -1.40
C ILE A 132 5.86 -7.42 -0.36
N HIS A 133 5.40 -7.60 0.88
CA HIS A 133 5.74 -6.72 2.01
C HIS A 133 7.20 -6.90 2.44
N SER A 134 7.66 -8.14 2.64
CA SER A 134 9.02 -8.41 3.14
C SER A 134 10.05 -8.76 2.06
N GLY A 135 9.62 -9.06 0.82
CA GLY A 135 10.46 -9.58 -0.25
C GLY A 135 10.70 -8.61 -1.42
N PHE A 136 11.04 -9.19 -2.57
CA PHE A 136 11.23 -8.53 -3.87
C PHE A 136 12.14 -7.29 -3.81
N SER A 137 13.23 -7.37 -3.05
CA SER A 137 14.10 -6.21 -2.82
C SER A 137 14.77 -5.73 -4.10
N ALA A 138 15.14 -6.63 -5.02
CA ALA A 138 15.82 -6.26 -6.27
C ALA A 138 14.86 -5.51 -7.21
N LEU A 139 13.64 -6.02 -7.39
CA LEU A 139 12.57 -5.28 -8.08
C LEU A 139 12.34 -3.92 -7.41
N ARG A 140 12.25 -3.89 -6.07
CA ARG A 140 11.91 -2.66 -5.35
C ARG A 140 12.98 -1.59 -5.43
N SER A 141 14.25 -1.97 -5.43
CA SER A 141 15.39 -1.04 -5.55
C SER A 141 15.66 -0.62 -6.99
N SER A 142 15.52 -1.54 -7.95
CA SER A 142 15.88 -1.28 -9.36
C SER A 142 14.81 -0.51 -10.12
N LEU A 143 13.54 -0.66 -9.75
CA LEU A 143 12.41 0.03 -10.39
C LEU A 143 11.61 0.83 -9.35
N PRO A 144 12.16 1.87 -8.71
CA PRO A 144 11.43 2.66 -7.72
C PRO A 144 10.16 3.28 -8.31
N MET A 145 9.11 3.39 -7.50
CA MET A 145 7.86 4.01 -7.93
C MET A 145 8.08 5.50 -8.21
N ASN A 146 7.67 5.95 -9.39
CA ASN A 146 7.57 7.35 -9.76
C ASN A 146 6.43 7.45 -10.80
N LEU A 147 5.28 7.98 -10.40
CA LEU A 147 4.07 8.01 -11.24
C LEU A 147 4.15 9.00 -12.40
N ARG A 148 5.12 9.92 -12.38
CA ARG A 148 5.44 10.83 -13.51
C ARG A 148 6.42 10.23 -14.50
N LEU A 149 7.07 9.14 -14.13
CA LEU A 149 8.12 8.54 -14.93
C LEU A 149 7.54 7.62 -16.00
N HIS A 150 8.05 7.78 -17.22
CA HIS A 150 7.93 6.77 -18.27
C HIS A 150 9.29 6.59 -18.97
N ARG A 151 9.95 5.45 -18.73
CA ARG A 151 11.26 5.09 -19.28
C ARG A 151 11.12 3.90 -20.23
N LYS A 152 11.02 4.20 -21.52
CA LYS A 152 11.06 3.17 -22.58
C LYS A 152 12.43 2.53 -22.68
N GLY A 153 12.46 1.23 -22.93
CA GLY A 153 13.71 0.48 -23.14
C GLY A 153 14.59 0.36 -21.90
N PHE A 154 14.03 0.50 -20.69
CA PHE A 154 14.78 0.27 -19.46
C PHE A 154 15.27 -1.19 -19.39
N THR A 155 16.56 -1.38 -19.12
CA THR A 155 17.14 -2.73 -18.99
C THR A 155 16.86 -3.26 -17.59
N VAL A 156 16.08 -4.33 -17.51
CA VAL A 156 15.86 -5.08 -16.27
C VAL A 156 16.98 -6.10 -16.08
N TRP A 157 17.74 -5.97 -14.99
CA TRP A 157 18.82 -6.89 -14.64
C TRP A 157 18.27 -8.21 -14.08
N SER A 158 19.09 -9.28 -14.14
CA SER A 158 18.66 -10.65 -13.83
C SER A 158 18.02 -10.83 -12.46
N SER A 159 18.49 -10.14 -11.42
CA SER A 159 17.90 -10.21 -10.07
C SER A 159 16.51 -9.58 -10.00
N ALA A 160 16.32 -8.41 -10.60
CA ALA A 160 15.01 -7.77 -10.69
C ALA A 160 14.07 -8.57 -11.61
N GLN A 161 14.60 -9.19 -12.67
CA GLN A 161 13.82 -10.05 -13.55
C GLN A 161 13.28 -11.28 -12.81
N ALA A 162 14.11 -11.94 -11.99
CA ALA A 162 13.66 -13.09 -11.19
C ALA A 162 12.52 -12.71 -10.21
N ASP A 163 12.62 -11.54 -9.58
CA ASP A 163 11.55 -10.98 -8.74
C ASP A 163 10.26 -10.75 -9.56
N ILE A 164 10.37 -10.16 -10.75
CA ILE A 164 9.23 -9.91 -11.66
C ILE A 164 8.59 -11.23 -12.10
N ASP A 165 9.39 -12.22 -12.50
CA ASP A 165 8.90 -13.53 -12.92
C ASP A 165 8.11 -14.22 -11.80
N ARG A 166 8.57 -14.10 -10.55
CA ARG A 166 7.86 -14.59 -9.38
C ARG A 166 6.53 -13.84 -9.17
N VAL A 167 6.50 -12.51 -9.29
CA VAL A 167 5.26 -11.73 -9.23
C VAL A 167 4.27 -12.19 -10.30
N LEU A 168 4.71 -12.31 -11.55
CA LEU A 168 3.84 -12.74 -12.65
C LEU A 168 3.32 -14.17 -12.43
N SER A 169 4.13 -15.07 -11.85
CA SER A 169 3.66 -16.40 -11.45
C SER A 169 2.53 -16.32 -10.43
N ILE A 170 2.70 -15.50 -9.39
CA ILE A 170 1.66 -15.30 -8.36
C ILE A 170 0.37 -14.79 -9.02
N TRP A 171 0.46 -13.80 -9.90
CA TRP A 171 -0.71 -13.24 -10.57
C TRP A 171 -1.42 -14.28 -11.44
N ARG A 172 -0.67 -15.04 -12.26
CA ARG A 172 -1.22 -16.13 -13.07
C ARG A 172 -1.91 -17.19 -12.22
N GLU A 173 -1.25 -17.66 -11.16
CA GLU A 173 -1.82 -18.64 -10.22
C GLU A 173 -3.13 -18.14 -9.64
N CYS A 174 -3.16 -16.88 -9.18
CA CYS A 174 -4.34 -16.31 -8.55
C CYS A 174 -5.49 -16.10 -9.53
N LEU A 175 -5.23 -15.45 -10.67
CA LEU A 175 -6.23 -15.18 -11.69
C LEU A 175 -6.79 -16.47 -12.32
N ASN A 176 -5.96 -17.51 -12.48
CA ASN A 176 -6.43 -18.82 -12.95
C ASN A 176 -7.25 -19.57 -11.91
N THR A 177 -6.98 -19.39 -10.61
CA THR A 177 -7.66 -20.13 -9.54
C THR A 177 -8.98 -19.47 -9.14
N TRP A 178 -9.01 -18.14 -9.02
CA TRP A 178 -10.17 -17.38 -8.54
C TRP A 178 -10.91 -16.61 -9.63
N HIS A 179 -10.45 -16.72 -10.89
CA HIS A 179 -11.15 -16.24 -12.09
C HIS A 179 -11.59 -14.77 -12.04
N GLY A 180 -10.83 -13.91 -11.37
CA GLY A 180 -11.17 -12.49 -11.29
C GLY A 180 -10.88 -11.71 -12.58
N PRO A 181 -11.19 -10.40 -12.57
CA PRO A 181 -10.22 -9.41 -12.99
C PRO A 181 -9.21 -9.09 -11.88
N TYR A 182 -9.58 -9.21 -10.59
CA TYR A 182 -8.68 -9.04 -9.43
C TYR A 182 -8.15 -10.38 -8.93
N LEU A 183 -7.08 -10.36 -8.12
CA LEU A 183 -6.35 -11.58 -7.73
C LEU A 183 -7.23 -12.65 -7.06
N PHE A 184 -8.25 -12.23 -6.31
CA PHE A 184 -9.16 -13.15 -5.61
C PHE A 184 -10.62 -13.03 -6.03
N GLY A 185 -10.88 -12.59 -7.28
CA GLY A 185 -12.22 -12.61 -7.87
C GLY A 185 -12.68 -11.26 -8.40
N GLU A 186 -13.97 -10.98 -8.29
CA GLU A 186 -14.62 -9.81 -8.90
C GLU A 186 -14.28 -8.47 -8.23
N LYS A 187 -13.88 -8.49 -6.97
CA LYS A 187 -13.62 -7.28 -6.16
C LYS A 187 -12.16 -7.23 -5.72
N PRO A 188 -11.57 -6.02 -5.62
CA PRO A 188 -10.22 -5.86 -5.10
C PRO A 188 -10.16 -6.29 -3.63
N THR A 189 -9.01 -6.84 -3.24
CA THR A 189 -8.68 -7.28 -1.89
C THR A 189 -7.40 -6.60 -1.39
N VAL A 190 -7.00 -6.90 -0.17
CA VAL A 190 -5.70 -6.48 0.39
C VAL A 190 -4.55 -6.87 -0.55
N ALA A 191 -4.60 -8.03 -1.21
CA ALA A 191 -3.54 -8.41 -2.15
C ALA A 191 -3.42 -7.42 -3.31
N ASP A 192 -4.54 -7.01 -3.91
CA ASP A 192 -4.55 -6.08 -5.02
C ASP A 192 -3.97 -4.71 -4.62
N ALA A 193 -4.34 -4.21 -3.43
CA ALA A 193 -3.75 -2.99 -2.86
C ALA A 193 -2.22 -3.13 -2.63
N MET A 194 -1.76 -4.29 -2.17
CA MET A 194 -0.33 -4.55 -1.92
C MET A 194 0.50 -4.65 -3.20
N TYR A 195 -0.09 -5.16 -4.28
CA TYR A 195 0.54 -5.30 -5.61
C TYR A 195 0.32 -4.11 -6.54
N ALA A 196 -0.58 -3.18 -6.24
CA ALA A 196 -0.81 -1.99 -7.08
C ALA A 196 0.46 -1.16 -7.36
N PRO A 197 1.39 -0.92 -6.41
CA PRO A 197 2.65 -0.25 -6.73
C PRO A 197 3.59 -1.08 -7.61
N VAL A 198 3.37 -2.39 -7.77
CA VAL A 198 4.14 -3.20 -8.73
C VAL A 198 3.64 -2.94 -10.14
N VAL A 199 2.32 -2.86 -10.34
CA VAL A 199 1.72 -2.47 -11.62
C VAL A 199 2.30 -1.14 -12.11
N THR A 200 2.37 -0.12 -11.24
CA THR A 200 2.92 1.18 -11.63
C THR A 200 4.38 1.09 -12.06
N ARG A 201 5.19 0.25 -11.39
CA ARG A 201 6.60 0.04 -11.76
C ARG A 201 6.72 -0.62 -13.13
N LEU A 202 5.93 -1.65 -13.41
CA LEU A 202 5.97 -2.31 -14.72
C LEU A 202 5.63 -1.34 -15.85
N LEU A 203 4.66 -0.44 -15.63
CA LEU A 203 4.25 0.57 -16.62
C LEU A 203 5.26 1.73 -16.75
N SER A 204 5.77 2.26 -15.64
CA SER A 204 6.73 3.37 -15.64
C SER A 204 8.06 2.99 -16.28
N TYR A 205 8.47 1.72 -16.23
CA TYR A 205 9.72 1.24 -16.82
C TYR A 205 9.50 0.40 -18.10
N ASP A 206 8.29 0.40 -18.64
CA ASP A 206 7.94 -0.30 -19.90
C ASP A 206 8.38 -1.77 -19.89
N VAL A 207 8.18 -2.44 -18.76
CA VAL A 207 8.56 -3.85 -18.58
C VAL A 207 7.62 -4.74 -19.38
N SER A 208 8.20 -5.57 -20.24
CA SER A 208 7.44 -6.56 -21.00
C SER A 208 6.83 -7.61 -20.07
N VAL A 209 5.52 -7.86 -20.22
CA VAL A 209 4.76 -8.86 -19.47
C VAL A 209 3.89 -9.68 -20.42
N ASP A 210 3.45 -10.84 -19.96
CA ASP A 210 2.49 -11.65 -20.71
C ASP A 210 1.07 -11.04 -20.71
N GLU A 211 0.16 -11.62 -21.49
CA GLU A 211 -1.22 -11.16 -21.62
C GLU A 211 -1.97 -11.12 -20.27
N THR A 212 -1.66 -12.06 -19.36
CA THR A 212 -2.29 -12.09 -18.03
C THR A 212 -1.82 -10.92 -17.18
N GLY A 213 -0.52 -10.65 -17.17
CA GLY A 213 0.07 -9.49 -16.50
C GLY A 213 -0.49 -8.18 -17.07
N HIS A 214 -0.60 -8.08 -18.40
CA HIS A 214 -1.14 -6.89 -19.05
C HIS A 214 -2.59 -6.60 -18.62
N ARG A 215 -3.47 -7.59 -18.68
CA ARG A 215 -4.88 -7.46 -18.26
C ARG A 215 -5.03 -7.08 -16.79
N TYR A 216 -4.16 -7.63 -15.93
CA TYR A 216 -4.17 -7.27 -14.51
C TYR A 216 -3.68 -5.83 -14.29
N CYS A 217 -2.63 -5.40 -15.00
CA CYS A 217 -2.19 -4.00 -14.99
C CYS A 217 -3.32 -3.05 -15.42
N GLU A 218 -4.03 -3.36 -16.50
CA GLU A 218 -5.21 -2.58 -16.94
C GLU A 218 -6.29 -2.52 -15.86
N THR A 219 -6.59 -3.65 -15.21
CA THR A 219 -7.58 -3.74 -14.13
C THR A 219 -7.22 -2.81 -12.97
N ILE A 220 -5.98 -2.87 -12.50
CA ILE A 220 -5.53 -2.03 -11.38
C ILE A 220 -5.51 -0.55 -11.76
N MET A 221 -5.08 -0.20 -12.98
CA MET A 221 -5.05 1.20 -13.43
C MET A 221 -6.45 1.77 -13.70
N ALA A 222 -7.44 0.91 -13.94
CA ALA A 222 -8.85 1.28 -14.08
C ALA A 222 -9.59 1.36 -12.74
N TRP A 223 -8.98 0.94 -11.62
CA TRP A 223 -9.60 1.04 -10.30
C TRP A 223 -9.79 2.52 -9.92
N PRO A 224 -11.03 3.00 -9.64
CA PRO A 224 -11.27 4.40 -9.31
C PRO A 224 -10.37 5.00 -8.22
N ASP A 225 -10.11 4.26 -7.13
CA ASP A 225 -9.22 4.73 -6.06
C ASP A 225 -7.77 4.89 -6.54
N MET A 226 -7.32 4.04 -7.47
CA MET A 226 -6.01 4.17 -8.11
C MET A 226 -5.93 5.43 -8.98
N GLN A 227 -6.99 5.73 -9.73
CA GLN A 227 -7.05 6.93 -10.57
C GLN A 227 -7.03 8.21 -9.72
N GLU A 228 -7.80 8.24 -8.62
CA GLU A 228 -7.77 9.35 -7.67
C GLU A 228 -6.36 9.58 -7.11
N TRP A 229 -5.66 8.51 -6.74
CA TRP A 229 -4.30 8.61 -6.24
C TRP A 229 -3.33 9.19 -7.28
N ILE A 230 -3.40 8.70 -8.52
CA ILE A 230 -2.54 9.17 -9.61
C ILE A 230 -2.81 10.63 -9.90
N GLU A 231 -4.07 11.05 -9.99
CA GLU A 231 -4.44 12.45 -10.22
C GLU A 231 -3.85 13.35 -9.12
N ALA A 232 -4.01 12.97 -7.86
CA ALA A 232 -3.43 13.70 -6.74
C ALA A 232 -1.89 13.69 -6.75
N ALA A 233 -1.26 12.59 -7.17
CA ALA A 233 0.20 12.50 -7.31
C ALA A 233 0.76 13.43 -8.38
N LEU A 234 0.04 13.62 -9.48
CA LEU A 234 0.43 14.54 -10.56
C LEU A 234 0.34 16.01 -10.15
N GLN A 235 -0.42 16.34 -9.10
CA GLN A 235 -0.51 17.69 -8.54
C GLN A 235 0.51 17.98 -7.44
N GLU A 236 1.26 16.99 -6.94
CA GLU A 236 2.28 17.24 -5.91
C GLU A 236 3.39 18.17 -6.45
N PRO A 237 3.89 19.15 -5.68
CA PRO A 237 5.05 19.93 -6.10
C PRO A 237 6.24 19.00 -6.39
N GLU A 238 7.00 19.31 -7.44
CA GLU A 238 8.24 18.59 -7.80
C GLU A 238 9.37 19.05 -6.86
N GLU A 239 9.17 18.90 -5.55
CA GLU A 239 10.09 19.41 -4.51
C GLU A 239 11.14 18.39 -4.08
N ILE A 240 11.10 17.17 -4.62
CA ILE A 240 12.21 16.23 -4.50
C ILE A 240 13.11 16.42 -5.73
N THR A 241 14.00 17.40 -5.65
CA THR A 241 15.11 17.51 -6.60
C THR A 241 15.86 16.18 -6.62
N GLU A 242 16.08 15.59 -7.82
CA GLU A 242 16.88 14.37 -8.01
C GLU A 242 18.26 14.44 -7.31
N LEU A 243 18.75 15.65 -7.02
CA LEU A 243 19.99 15.94 -6.29
C LEU A 243 20.00 15.52 -4.80
N ASP A 244 18.85 15.22 -4.19
CA ASP A 244 18.79 14.79 -2.77
C ASP A 244 18.68 13.25 -2.61
N LEU A 245 18.59 12.53 -3.73
CA LEU A 245 18.53 11.07 -3.79
C LEU A 245 19.73 10.55 -4.59
N ASP A 246 20.94 10.72 -4.04
CA ASP A 246 22.12 10.02 -4.56
C ASP A 246 21.88 8.50 -4.46
N PHE A 247 21.73 7.84 -5.62
CA PHE A 247 21.64 6.39 -5.78
C PHE A 247 23.03 5.75 -5.94
#